data_AF-A0A7S9LLE1-F1
#
_entry.id   AF-A0A7S9LLE1-F1
#
_cell.length_a   1.000
_cell.length_b   1.000
_cell.length_c   1.000
_cell.angle_alpha   90.00
_cell.angle_beta   90.00
_cell.angle_gamma   90.00
#
_symmetry.space_group_name_H-M   'P 1'
#
loop_
_entity.id
_entity.type
_entity.pdbx_description
1 polymer ?
#
loop_
_entity_poly.entity_id
_entity_poly.type
_entity_poly.pdbx_seq_one_letter_code
_entity_poly.pdbx_strand_id
1 'polypeptide(L)'
;MLKEGIRSPALNLHAWLTLPSHEVIDMTFGTTYGVVNEIPSVIGRMCFLHPDDMTADMQYHPQLIGWDYLERIGASHILLTPSFD
;
A
#
# COMPACT_ATOMS: atom_id res chain seq x y z
N MET A 1 24.36 4.32 -12.52
CA MET A 1 23.75 5.46 -11.81
C MET A 1 22.51 5.92 -12.56
N LEU A 2 21.47 6.32 -11.85
CA LEU A 2 20.30 6.97 -12.46
C LEU A 2 20.75 8.29 -13.09
N LYS A 3 20.38 8.53 -14.36
CA LYS A 3 20.77 9.74 -15.12
C LYS A 3 19.93 10.95 -14.78
N GLU A 4 18.73 10.71 -14.27
CA GLU A 4 17.81 11.73 -13.77
C GLU A 4 17.48 11.33 -12.34
N GLY A 5 17.73 12.22 -11.38
CA GLY A 5 17.50 11.96 -9.96
C GLY A 5 16.04 11.62 -9.65
N ILE A 6 15.78 11.20 -8.41
CA ILE A 6 14.44 10.95 -7.91
C ILE A 6 13.64 12.25 -7.98
N ARG A 7 12.65 12.32 -8.88
CA ARG A 7 11.90 13.55 -9.22
C ARG A 7 10.94 14.04 -8.13
N SER A 8 10.67 13.24 -7.10
CA SER A 8 9.84 13.61 -5.95
C SER A 8 10.27 12.79 -4.73
N PRO A 9 10.45 13.40 -3.54
CA PRO A 9 10.67 12.64 -2.32
C PRO A 9 9.41 11.89 -1.87
N ALA A 10 8.24 12.07 -2.52
CA ALA A 10 7.02 11.41 -2.12
C ALA A 10 7.09 9.89 -2.34
N LEU A 11 7.18 9.15 -1.24
CA LEU A 11 7.06 7.70 -1.23
C LEU A 11 5.59 7.31 -1.40
N ASN A 12 5.27 6.60 -2.47
CA ASN A 12 3.93 6.07 -2.69
C ASN A 12 3.79 4.70 -2.02
N LEU A 13 3.13 4.65 -0.87
CA LEU A 13 2.84 3.42 -0.13
C LEU A 13 1.33 3.17 -0.11
N HIS A 14 0.96 1.91 -0.34
CA HIS A 14 -0.36 1.39 -0.02
C HIS A 14 -0.26 0.57 1.26
N ALA A 15 -1.17 0.80 2.21
CA ALA A 15 -1.17 0.12 3.49
C ALA A 15 -2.58 -0.32 3.87
N TRP A 16 -2.66 -1.46 4.55
CA TRP A 16 -3.87 -2.03 5.13
C TRP A 16 -3.61 -2.42 6.58
N LEU A 17 -4.67 -2.70 7.33
CA LEU A 17 -4.55 -3.29 8.66
C LEU A 17 -4.65 -4.81 8.53
N THR A 18 -3.79 -5.52 9.24
CA THR A 18 -3.88 -6.97 9.42
C THR A 18 -4.23 -7.23 10.88
N LEU A 19 -5.34 -7.93 11.11
CA LEU A 19 -5.75 -8.33 12.45
C LEU A 19 -4.86 -9.47 12.98
N PRO A 20 -4.84 -9.74 14.29
CA PRO A 20 -4.08 -10.87 14.85
C PRO A 20 -4.48 -12.23 14.29
N SER A 21 -5.70 -12.36 13.79
CA SER A 21 -6.24 -13.54 13.08
C SER A 21 -5.95 -13.52 11.57
N HIS A 22 -5.12 -12.57 11.12
CA HIS A 22 -4.65 -12.37 9.74
C HIS A 22 -5.67 -11.85 8.74
N GLU A 23 -6.91 -11.55 9.13
CA GLU A 23 -7.83 -10.85 8.23
C GLU A 23 -7.30 -9.47 7.88
N VAL A 24 -7.49 -9.10 6.62
CA VAL A 24 -7.14 -7.81 6.07
C VAL A 24 -8.34 -6.88 6.17
N ILE A 25 -8.07 -5.65 6.62
CA ILE A 25 -8.96 -4.50 6.53
C ILE A 25 -8.31 -3.47 5.61
N ASP A 26 -8.84 -3.33 4.40
CA ASP A 26 -8.38 -2.34 3.43
C ASP A 26 -9.56 -1.51 2.91
N MET A 27 -9.65 -0.28 3.42
CA MET A 27 -10.72 0.66 3.09
C MET A 27 -10.56 1.30 1.70
N THR A 28 -9.40 1.14 1.09
CA THR A 28 -9.04 1.78 -0.19
C THR A 28 -9.02 0.80 -1.35
N PHE A 29 -8.95 -0.49 -1.06
CA PHE A 29 -8.84 -1.57 -2.03
C PHE A 29 -9.83 -1.47 -3.18
N GLY A 30 -11.14 -1.38 -2.89
CA GLY A 30 -12.17 -1.40 -3.92
C GLY A 30 -12.07 -0.20 -4.86
N THR A 31 -11.69 0.97 -4.35
CA THR A 31 -11.42 2.16 -5.16
C THR A 31 -10.21 1.95 -6.06
N THR A 32 -9.08 1.47 -5.52
CA THR A 32 -7.87 1.19 -6.31
C THR A 32 -8.16 0.17 -7.40
N TYR A 33 -8.80 -0.95 -7.05
CA TYR A 33 -9.17 -2.00 -7.99
C TYR A 33 -10.12 -1.49 -9.08
N GLY A 34 -11.14 -0.70 -8.71
CA GLY A 34 -12.10 -0.12 -9.64
C GLY A 34 -11.50 0.88 -10.61
N VAL A 35 -10.56 1.71 -10.17
CA VAL A 35 -9.84 2.65 -11.04
C VAL A 35 -8.91 1.91 -11.99
N VAL A 36 -8.14 0.93 -11.50
CA VAL A 36 -7.16 0.19 -12.30
C VAL A 36 -7.82 -0.69 -13.36
N ASN A 37 -8.97 -1.31 -13.04
CA ASN A 37 -9.66 -2.26 -13.93
C ASN A 37 -10.86 -1.65 -14.66
N GLU A 38 -11.10 -0.34 -14.52
CA GLU A 38 -12.26 0.35 -15.10
C GLU A 38 -13.60 -0.28 -14.69
N ILE A 39 -13.77 -0.59 -13.40
CA ILE A 39 -14.97 -1.21 -12.80
C ILE A 39 -15.61 -0.22 -11.82
N PRO A 40 -16.48 0.72 -12.25
CA PRO A 40 -17.01 1.77 -11.38
C PRO A 40 -17.84 1.24 -10.21
N SER A 41 -18.45 0.07 -10.34
CA SER A 41 -19.35 -0.52 -9.33
C SER A 41 -18.65 -0.89 -8.02
N VAL A 42 -17.32 -1.01 -8.04
CA VAL A 42 -16.52 -1.34 -6.86
C VAL A 42 -15.85 -0.12 -6.21
N ILE A 43 -15.97 1.07 -6.82
CA ILE A 43 -15.43 2.31 -6.24
C ILE A 43 -16.15 2.59 -4.90
N GLY A 44 -15.37 2.90 -3.86
CA GLY A 44 -15.87 3.10 -2.50
C GLY A 44 -16.19 1.81 -1.74
N ARG A 45 -15.97 0.62 -2.34
CA ARG A 45 -16.04 -0.66 -1.61
C ARG A 45 -14.77 -0.87 -0.80
N MET A 46 -14.93 -1.57 0.31
CA MET A 46 -13.86 -1.96 1.22
C MET A 46 -13.61 -3.47 1.11
N CYS A 47 -12.42 -3.88 1.55
CA CYS A 47 -11.97 -5.27 1.55
C CYS A 47 -11.82 -5.74 3.01
N PHE A 48 -12.57 -6.78 3.37
CA PHE A 48 -12.59 -7.41 4.69
C PHE A 48 -12.60 -8.93 4.50
N LEU A 49 -11.43 -9.58 4.52
CA LEU A 49 -11.35 -11.04 4.39
C LEU A 49 -10.03 -11.60 4.90
N HIS A 50 -9.99 -12.93 5.07
CA HIS A 50 -8.74 -13.65 5.25
C HIS A 50 -8.02 -13.77 3.88
N PRO A 51 -6.69 -13.54 3.81
CA PRO A 51 -5.93 -13.60 2.56
C PRO A 51 -6.06 -14.92 1.80
N ASP A 52 -6.20 -16.03 2.53
CA ASP A 52 -6.35 -17.37 1.92
C ASP A 52 -7.68 -17.56 1.18
N ASP A 53 -8.68 -16.71 1.44
CA ASP A 53 -9.98 -16.75 0.75
C ASP A 53 -9.97 -15.94 -0.56
N MET A 54 -8.86 -15.28 -0.89
CA MET A 54 -8.76 -14.51 -2.12
C MET A 54 -8.60 -15.41 -3.35
N THR A 55 -9.01 -14.92 -4.51
CA THR A 55 -8.82 -15.62 -5.78
C THR A 55 -7.34 -15.69 -6.16
N ALA A 56 -6.96 -16.67 -6.97
CA ALA A 56 -5.57 -16.80 -7.44
C ALA A 56 -5.06 -15.53 -8.14
N ASP A 57 -5.97 -14.79 -8.80
CA ASP A 57 -5.69 -13.56 -9.53
C ASP A 57 -5.50 -12.32 -8.62
N MET A 58 -5.75 -12.44 -7.32
CA MET A 58 -5.76 -11.32 -6.39
C MET A 58 -5.22 -11.77 -5.03
N GLN A 59 -3.97 -11.47 -4.71
CA GLN A 59 -3.36 -11.89 -3.45
C GLN A 59 -2.70 -10.71 -2.73
N TYR A 60 -2.88 -10.62 -1.41
CA TYR A 60 -2.13 -9.71 -0.58
C TYR A 60 -0.71 -10.24 -0.38
N HIS A 61 0.26 -9.55 -0.99
CA HIS A 61 1.68 -9.78 -0.73
C HIS A 61 2.24 -8.61 0.08
N PRO A 62 2.33 -8.72 1.42
CA PRO A 62 2.95 -7.68 2.22
C PRO A 62 4.41 -7.51 1.78
N GLN A 63 4.72 -6.36 1.17
CA GLN A 63 6.08 -6.01 0.76
C GLN A 63 6.86 -5.34 1.90
N LEU A 64 6.14 -4.73 2.84
CA LEU A 64 6.67 -4.02 4.00
C LEU A 64 6.06 -4.60 5.27
N ILE A 65 6.90 -4.88 6.27
CA ILE A 65 6.42 -5.17 7.62
C ILE A 65 7.20 -4.29 8.60
N GLY A 66 6.49 -3.33 9.19
CA GLY A 66 6.97 -2.54 10.31
C GLY A 66 7.99 -1.44 9.97
N TRP A 67 8.44 -0.77 11.02
CA TRP A 67 9.34 0.39 10.99
C TRP A 67 10.72 0.04 10.40
N ASP A 68 11.27 -1.12 10.75
CA ASP A 68 12.60 -1.57 10.32
C ASP A 68 12.74 -1.63 8.78
N TYR A 69 11.67 -1.99 8.08
CA TYR A 69 11.69 -1.97 6.61
C TYR A 69 11.80 -0.53 6.08
N LEU A 70 11.01 0.39 6.65
CA LEU A 70 11.02 1.81 6.25
C LEU A 70 12.41 2.43 6.46
N GLU A 71 13.11 2.07 7.53
CA GLU A 71 14.51 2.49 7.73
C GLU A 71 15.44 1.92 6.65
N ARG A 72 15.35 0.63 6.35
CA ARG A 72 16.24 -0.04 5.38
C ARG A 72 16.13 0.53 3.97
N ILE A 73 14.94 0.98 3.57
CA ILE A 73 14.74 1.60 2.25
C ILE A 73 15.03 3.11 2.24
N GLY A 74 15.45 3.69 3.37
CA GLY A 74 15.67 5.13 3.52
C GLY A 74 14.38 5.96 3.58
N ALA A 75 13.22 5.33 3.73
CA ALA A 75 11.93 5.99 3.83
C ALA A 75 11.74 6.72 5.16
N SER A 76 12.37 6.27 6.24
CA SER A 76 12.32 6.95 7.55
C SER A 76 12.81 8.40 7.45
N HIS A 77 13.87 8.65 6.69
CA HIS A 77 14.38 10.00 6.43
C HIS A 77 13.37 10.83 5.64
N ILE A 78 12.70 10.25 4.65
CA ILE A 78 11.68 10.95 3.86
C ILE A 78 10.45 11.32 4.72
N LEU A 79 9.99 10.40 5.57
CA LEU A 79 8.78 10.56 6.37
C LEU A 79 8.96 11.47 7.60
N LEU A 80 10.18 11.60 8.12
CA LEU A 80 10.47 12.35 9.34
C LEU A 80 11.18 13.69 9.10
N THR A 81 11.62 13.99 7.88
CA THR A 81 12.20 15.29 7.58
C THR A 81 11.09 16.32 7.41
N PRO A 82 11.11 17.45 8.13
CA PRO A 82 10.11 18.50 7.95
C PRO A 82 10.13 18.98 6.50
N SER A 83 8.96 19.06 5.86
CA SER A 83 8.80 19.83 4.63
C SER A 83 9.09 21.28 4.99
N PHE A 84 10.21 21.81 4.53
CA PHE A 84 10.39 23.25 4.50
C PHE A 84 9.60 23.76 3.28
N ASP A 85 8.47 24.39 3.56
CA ASP A 85 7.73 25.22 2.59
C ASP A 85 8.55 26.48 2.25
#